data_AF-A0A416WVS9-F1
#
_entry.id   AF-A0A416WVS9-F1
#
_cell.length_a   1.000
_cell.length_b   1.000
_cell.length_c   1.000
_cell.angle_alpha   90.00
_cell.angle_beta   90.00
_cell.angle_gamma   90.00
#
_symmetry.space_group_name_H-M   'P 1'
#
loop_
_entity.id
_entity.type
_entity.pdbx_description
1 polymer ?
#
loop_
_entity_poly.entity_id
_entity_poly.type
_entity_poly.pdbx_seq_one_letter_code
_entity_poly.pdbx_strand_id
1 'polypeptide(L)'
;RTYLLQAKPIEIACPGSDQITVVAWAGLSGDNENISALNQANIISDLQVSLKQNNGVAASLPGDLFYGQVTLKSTSTKASSETLKIERKVSSVSLITKGVIKMLDSRDGNFYYKIKKTKSSFNHNGELTGEDIEYIIPATMNDKGNVVADNTTILPASDITIELYKDDKMILSSENVKNLEKVSINEGELSELTFDLSKNSGNIVVADWGTVIVNVTVG
;
A
#
# COMPACT_ATOMS: atom_id res chain seq x y z
N ARG A 1 20.03 4.34 6.41
CA ARG A 1 19.61 3.09 7.10
C ARG A 1 18.92 3.50 8.39
N THR A 2 17.61 3.38 8.47
CA THR A 2 16.82 3.72 9.65
C THR A 2 17.04 2.62 10.69
N TYR A 3 17.51 3.00 11.88
CA TYR A 3 17.78 2.06 12.96
C TYR A 3 16.49 1.81 13.77
N LEU A 4 16.30 0.57 14.25
CA LEU A 4 15.32 0.26 15.28
C LEU A 4 15.68 1.06 16.54
N LEU A 5 14.84 2.01 16.93
CA LEU A 5 15.12 2.95 18.02
C LEU A 5 15.03 2.33 19.43
N GLN A 6 14.49 1.11 19.58
CA GLN A 6 14.60 0.31 20.80
C GLN A 6 14.07 -1.11 20.55
N ALA A 7 14.83 -2.14 20.92
CA ALA A 7 14.29 -3.50 21.01
C ALA A 7 13.58 -3.63 22.37
N LYS A 8 12.26 -3.76 22.36
CA LYS A 8 11.47 -4.04 23.57
C LYS A 8 11.20 -5.54 23.64
N PRO A 9 11.66 -6.24 24.69
CA PRO A 9 11.35 -7.66 24.85
C PRO A 9 9.85 -7.84 25.09
N ILE A 10 9.27 -8.84 24.43
CA ILE A 10 7.92 -9.32 24.68
C ILE A 10 8.07 -10.75 25.20
N GLU A 11 7.61 -11.00 26.42
CA GLU A 11 7.60 -12.34 27.00
C GLU A 11 6.32 -13.05 26.60
N ILE A 12 6.46 -14.24 26.01
CA ILE A 12 5.35 -15.09 25.58
C ILE A 12 5.44 -16.40 26.36
N ALA A 13 4.41 -16.72 27.14
CA ALA A 13 4.33 -17.96 27.90
C ALA A 13 3.38 -18.95 27.21
N CYS A 14 3.92 -20.02 26.63
CA CYS A 14 3.14 -21.16 26.14
C CYS A 14 3.65 -22.46 26.79
N PRO A 15 3.21 -22.75 28.03
CA PRO A 15 3.66 -23.94 28.75
C PRO A 15 3.25 -25.21 27.99
N GLY A 16 4.17 -26.18 27.92
CA GLY A 16 3.93 -27.48 27.27
C GLY A 16 4.06 -27.48 25.74
N SER A 17 4.43 -26.35 25.11
CA SER A 17 4.73 -26.30 23.69
C SER A 17 6.24 -26.43 23.43
N ASP A 18 6.62 -27.38 22.58
CA ASP A 18 8.01 -27.53 22.14
C ASP A 18 8.40 -26.49 21.07
N GLN A 19 7.40 -25.92 20.39
CA GLN A 19 7.57 -24.92 19.34
C GLN A 19 6.35 -24.00 19.28
N ILE A 20 6.59 -22.71 19.06
CA ILE A 20 5.54 -21.68 18.91
C ILE A 20 5.89 -20.82 17.70
N THR A 21 4.90 -20.51 16.87
CA THR A 21 5.03 -19.51 15.81
C THR A 21 4.34 -18.23 16.26
N VAL A 22 5.08 -17.13 16.25
CA VAL A 22 4.60 -15.79 16.59
C VAL A 22 4.41 -15.02 15.30
N VAL A 23 3.22 -14.45 15.11
CA VAL A 23 2.88 -13.53 14.03
C VAL A 23 2.56 -12.17 14.65
N ALA A 24 3.16 -11.11 14.12
CA ALA A 24 2.85 -9.74 14.54
C ALA A 24 2.42 -8.89 13.35
N TRP A 25 1.37 -8.12 13.58
CA TRP A 25 0.96 -7.01 12.75
C TRP A 25 1.05 -5.72 13.55
N ALA A 26 1.57 -4.66 12.95
CA ALA A 26 1.65 -3.33 13.53
C ALA A 26 1.14 -2.26 12.55
N GLY A 27 0.81 -1.08 13.06
CA GLY A 27 0.22 0.01 12.28
C GLY A 27 -1.26 -0.17 11.91
N LEU A 28 -1.90 -1.19 12.51
CA LEU A 28 -3.34 -1.41 12.43
C LEU A 28 -4.08 -0.25 13.09
N SER A 29 -5.02 0.34 12.37
CA SER A 29 -5.84 1.44 12.87
C SER A 29 -7.13 0.96 13.55
N GLY A 30 -7.63 -0.21 13.14
CA GLY A 30 -8.97 -0.70 13.51
C GLY A 30 -10.10 0.02 12.76
N ASP A 31 -9.83 1.20 12.21
CA ASP A 31 -10.77 1.99 11.42
C ASP A 31 -10.79 1.56 9.96
N ASN A 32 -9.64 1.19 9.40
CA ASN A 32 -9.47 0.87 7.98
C ASN A 32 -9.39 -0.65 7.71
N GLU A 33 -8.93 -1.41 8.69
CA GLU A 33 -8.73 -2.86 8.59
C GLU A 33 -9.72 -3.65 9.45
N ASN A 34 -10.11 -4.83 8.97
CA ASN A 34 -10.68 -5.90 9.77
C ASN A 34 -9.59 -6.93 10.06
N ILE A 35 -9.60 -7.45 11.28
CA ILE A 35 -8.72 -8.54 11.72
C ILE A 35 -9.62 -9.71 12.09
N SER A 36 -9.27 -10.93 11.68
CA SER A 36 -9.99 -12.14 12.09
C SER A 36 -10.20 -12.16 13.60
N ALA A 37 -11.45 -12.40 14.02
CA ALA A 37 -11.79 -12.58 15.43
C ALA A 37 -11.36 -13.98 15.90
N LEU A 38 -10.11 -14.10 16.34
CA LEU A 38 -9.50 -15.37 16.74
C LEU A 38 -9.82 -15.73 18.20
N ASN A 39 -10.02 -17.03 18.44
CA ASN A 39 -10.10 -17.64 19.76
C ASN A 39 -9.28 -18.94 19.81
N GLN A 40 -9.30 -19.65 20.95
CA GLN A 40 -8.47 -20.84 21.16
C GLN A 40 -8.80 -22.03 20.24
N ALA A 41 -9.97 -22.06 19.60
CA ALA A 41 -10.33 -23.11 18.63
C ALA A 41 -9.80 -22.84 17.22
N ASN A 42 -9.31 -21.62 16.94
CA ASN A 42 -8.78 -21.26 15.64
C ASN A 42 -7.36 -21.78 15.43
N ILE A 43 -7.02 -21.97 14.16
CA ILE A 43 -5.66 -22.28 13.71
C ILE A 43 -5.02 -21.05 13.08
N ILE A 44 -3.70 -21.03 12.97
CA ILE A 44 -2.95 -19.87 12.46
C ILE A 44 -3.44 -19.40 11.08
N SER A 45 -3.87 -20.33 10.21
CA SER A 45 -4.38 -20.01 8.87
C SER A 45 -5.71 -19.26 8.87
N ASP A 46 -6.42 -19.21 10.00
CA ASP A 46 -7.64 -18.42 10.15
C ASP A 46 -7.34 -16.92 10.32
N LEU A 47 -6.07 -16.56 10.62
CA LEU A 47 -5.63 -15.17 10.69
C LEU A 47 -5.62 -14.54 9.30
N GLN A 48 -6.39 -13.47 9.17
CA GLN A 48 -6.41 -12.58 8.01
C GLN A 48 -6.49 -11.13 8.49
N VAL A 49 -5.80 -10.24 7.78
CA VAL A 49 -5.96 -8.80 7.89
C VAL A 49 -6.54 -8.32 6.56
N SER A 50 -7.77 -7.82 6.55
CA SER A 50 -8.46 -7.38 5.34
C SER A 50 -8.85 -5.91 5.41
N LEU A 51 -8.92 -5.25 4.26
CA LEU A 51 -9.42 -3.88 4.19
C LEU A 51 -10.94 -3.87 4.30
N LYS A 52 -11.46 -2.87 5.01
CA LYS A 52 -12.89 -2.55 4.92
C LYS A 52 -13.17 -2.04 3.51
N GLN A 53 -14.23 -2.55 2.91
CA GLN A 53 -14.62 -2.21 1.54
C GLN A 53 -16.13 -2.18 1.38
N ASN A 54 -16.58 -1.43 0.37
CA ASN A 54 -17.96 -1.35 -0.07
C ASN A 54 -18.03 -1.74 -1.54
N ASN A 55 -18.56 -2.93 -1.84
CA ASN A 55 -18.75 -3.44 -3.21
C ASN A 55 -17.49 -3.37 -4.09
N GLY A 56 -16.35 -3.86 -3.60
CA GLY A 56 -15.10 -3.86 -4.37
C GLY A 56 -14.31 -2.56 -4.33
N VAL A 57 -14.77 -1.56 -3.57
CA VAL A 57 -14.05 -0.29 -3.38
C VAL A 57 -13.60 -0.17 -1.92
N ALA A 58 -12.32 0.10 -1.68
CA ALA A 58 -11.80 0.35 -0.34
C ALA A 58 -12.60 1.47 0.34
N ALA A 59 -13.08 1.23 1.57
CA ALA A 59 -13.86 2.20 2.33
C ALA A 59 -12.99 3.39 2.79
N SER A 60 -11.70 3.12 2.99
CA SER A 60 -10.66 4.09 3.31
C SER A 60 -9.30 3.56 2.87
N LEU A 61 -8.29 4.41 2.93
CA LEU A 61 -6.90 4.03 2.66
C LEU A 61 -6.36 3.20 3.83
N PRO A 62 -5.56 2.14 3.58
CA PRO A 62 -4.96 1.35 4.65
C PRO A 62 -4.05 2.21 5.55
N GLY A 63 -3.93 1.82 6.81
CA GLY A 63 -2.85 2.28 7.67
C GLY A 63 -1.47 1.89 7.13
N ASP A 64 -0.42 2.36 7.80
CA ASP A 64 0.94 1.96 7.47
C ASP A 64 1.23 0.59 8.09
N LEU A 65 0.92 -0.49 7.37
CA LEU A 65 0.95 -1.85 7.92
C LEU A 65 2.36 -2.44 7.92
N PHE A 66 2.71 -3.11 9.02
CA PHE A 66 3.95 -3.86 9.18
C PHE A 66 3.67 -5.28 9.64
N TYR A 67 4.45 -6.24 9.17
CA TYR A 67 4.30 -7.66 9.47
C TYR A 67 5.64 -8.29 9.83
N GLY A 68 5.62 -9.24 10.75
CA GLY A 68 6.74 -10.11 11.03
C GLY A 68 6.28 -11.47 11.54
N GLN A 69 7.12 -12.48 11.32
CA GLN A 69 6.89 -13.83 11.82
C GLN A 69 8.20 -14.45 12.31
N VAL A 70 8.14 -15.17 13.43
CA VAL A 70 9.26 -15.94 13.96
C VAL A 70 8.76 -17.25 14.56
N THR A 71 9.56 -18.30 14.47
CA THR A 71 9.26 -19.59 15.09
C THR A 71 10.26 -19.86 16.19
N LEU A 72 9.76 -19.90 17.42
CA LEU A 72 10.54 -20.14 18.63
C LEU A 72 10.49 -21.63 18.97
N LYS A 73 11.65 -22.23 19.24
CA LYS A 73 11.75 -23.59 19.75
C LYS A 73 12.12 -23.58 21.23
N SER A 74 11.37 -24.32 22.04
CA SER A 74 11.67 -24.54 23.44
C SER A 74 12.83 -25.53 23.51
N THR A 75 14.05 -25.03 23.76
CA THR A 75 15.18 -25.91 24.13
C THR A 75 15.22 -25.98 25.65
N SER A 76 15.14 -27.20 26.19
CA SER A 76 14.68 -27.54 27.54
C SER A 76 15.50 -27.04 28.74
N THR A 77 16.33 -25.99 28.64
CA THR A 77 17.04 -25.42 29.80
C THR A 77 17.31 -23.90 29.77
N LYS A 78 16.98 -23.15 28.71
CA LYS A 78 17.23 -21.69 28.66
C LYS A 78 16.13 -20.93 27.92
N ALA A 79 15.79 -19.75 28.43
CA ALA A 79 14.99 -18.78 27.68
C ALA A 79 15.74 -18.39 26.39
N SER A 80 15.19 -18.76 25.24
CA SER A 80 15.68 -18.31 23.94
C SER A 80 15.03 -16.96 23.60
N SER A 81 15.85 -15.94 23.37
CA SER A 81 15.39 -14.68 22.79
C SER A 81 15.64 -14.70 21.30
N GLU A 82 14.60 -14.57 20.48
CA GLU A 82 14.74 -14.34 19.04
C GLU A 82 14.25 -12.96 18.66
N THR A 83 14.87 -12.39 17.62
CA THR A 83 14.47 -11.09 17.09
C THR A 83 13.34 -11.29 16.09
N LEU A 84 12.18 -10.73 16.40
CA LEU A 84 11.09 -10.61 15.44
C LEU A 84 11.35 -9.42 14.51
N LYS A 85 11.77 -9.71 13.28
CA LYS A 85 11.89 -8.70 12.23
C LYS A 85 10.49 -8.36 11.72
N ILE A 86 10.13 -7.08 11.79
CA ILE A 86 8.91 -6.54 11.19
C ILE A 86 9.29 -5.69 9.97
N GLU A 87 8.56 -5.85 8.88
CA GLU A 87 8.76 -5.15 7.62
C GLU A 87 7.46 -4.52 7.16
N ARG A 88 7.57 -3.38 6.47
CA ARG A 88 6.43 -2.64 5.93
C ARG A 88 5.78 -3.43 4.80
N LYS A 89 4.47 -3.63 4.87
CA LYS A 89 3.70 -4.46 3.93
C LYS A 89 2.91 -3.68 2.89
N VAL A 90 2.69 -2.39 3.12
CA VAL A 90 2.01 -1.51 2.17
C VAL A 90 2.99 -0.89 1.18
N SER A 91 2.46 -0.45 0.04
CA SER A 91 3.15 0.43 -0.92
C SER A 91 2.76 1.87 -0.66
N SER A 92 3.67 2.79 -0.96
CA SER A 92 3.36 4.22 -1.04
C SER A 92 3.27 4.64 -2.50
N VAL A 93 2.25 5.45 -2.84
CA VAL A 93 2.03 5.94 -4.20
C VAL A 93 1.81 7.45 -4.19
N SER A 94 2.50 8.14 -5.11
CA SER A 94 2.29 9.54 -5.45
C SER A 94 1.89 9.63 -6.92
N LEU A 95 0.86 10.43 -7.24
CA LEU A 95 0.30 10.52 -8.60
C LEU A 95 0.28 11.97 -9.07
N ILE A 96 0.84 12.19 -10.26
CA ILE A 96 0.90 13.51 -10.90
C ILE A 96 0.45 13.38 -12.35
N THR A 97 -0.51 14.20 -12.77
CA THR A 97 -0.89 14.33 -14.18
C THR A 97 -0.63 15.75 -14.66
N LYS A 98 0.23 15.88 -15.66
CA LYS A 98 0.62 17.12 -16.32
C LYS A 98 -0.21 17.36 -17.58
N GLY A 99 -0.23 18.60 -18.05
CA GLY A 99 -0.85 18.97 -19.33
C GLY A 99 -2.38 18.99 -19.31
N VAL A 100 -3.02 18.91 -18.14
CA VAL A 100 -4.49 18.90 -17.99
C VAL A 100 -5.10 20.18 -18.52
N ILE A 101 -4.60 21.36 -18.11
CA ILE A 101 -5.10 22.66 -18.61
C ILE A 101 -4.96 22.76 -20.13
N LYS A 102 -3.83 22.33 -20.69
CA LYS A 102 -3.58 22.39 -22.14
C LYS A 102 -4.62 21.58 -22.94
N MET A 103 -5.10 20.47 -22.37
CA MET A 103 -6.03 19.57 -23.06
C MET A 103 -7.49 19.90 -22.79
N LEU A 104 -7.82 20.47 -21.63
CA LEU A 104 -9.20 20.70 -21.20
C LEU A 104 -9.61 22.17 -21.19
N ASP A 105 -8.66 23.09 -21.34
CA ASP A 105 -8.84 24.55 -21.28
C ASP A 105 -9.57 25.03 -20.01
N SER A 106 -9.38 24.30 -18.90
CA SER A 106 -10.03 24.59 -17.63
C SER A 106 -9.20 24.10 -16.44
N ARG A 107 -9.33 24.81 -15.33
CA ARG A 107 -8.81 24.42 -14.01
C ARG A 107 -9.90 23.85 -13.09
N ASP A 108 -11.16 24.01 -13.46
CA ASP A 108 -12.31 23.69 -12.63
C ASP A 108 -12.70 22.23 -12.78
N GLY A 109 -13.19 21.63 -11.70
CA GLY A 109 -13.71 20.27 -11.67
C GLY A 109 -13.20 19.48 -10.48
N ASN A 110 -13.93 18.42 -10.12
CA ASN A 110 -13.49 17.47 -9.11
C ASN A 110 -12.58 16.43 -9.76
N PHE A 111 -11.36 16.29 -9.26
CA PHE A 111 -10.38 15.31 -9.74
C PHE A 111 -10.15 14.21 -8.72
N TYR A 112 -10.09 12.98 -9.19
CA TYR A 112 -9.67 11.84 -8.38
C TYR A 112 -9.06 10.76 -9.26
N TYR A 113 -8.14 10.01 -8.68
CA TYR A 113 -7.61 8.81 -9.30
C TYR A 113 -8.39 7.58 -8.84
N LYS A 114 -8.48 6.60 -9.73
CA LYS A 114 -8.80 5.22 -9.36
C LYS A 114 -7.57 4.35 -9.56
N ILE A 115 -7.24 3.54 -8.55
CA ILE A 115 -6.27 2.45 -8.68
C ILE A 115 -7.02 1.14 -8.57
N LYS A 116 -6.91 0.28 -9.58
CA LYS A 116 -7.68 -0.98 -9.70
C LYS A 116 -6.77 -2.20 -9.64
N LYS A 117 -7.36 -3.38 -9.45
CA LYS A 117 -6.69 -4.70 -9.46
C LYS A 117 -5.68 -4.88 -8.33
N THR A 118 -6.00 -4.32 -7.16
CA THR A 118 -5.22 -4.56 -5.94
C THR A 118 -5.93 -5.59 -5.08
N LYS A 119 -5.18 -6.45 -4.39
CA LYS A 119 -5.77 -7.41 -3.46
C LYS A 119 -6.33 -6.70 -2.22
N SER A 120 -7.25 -7.36 -1.52
CA SER A 120 -7.99 -6.78 -0.39
C SER A 120 -7.53 -7.25 0.99
N SER A 121 -6.65 -8.25 1.07
CA SER A 121 -6.23 -8.80 2.36
C SER A 121 -4.82 -9.38 2.35
N PHE A 122 -4.31 -9.64 3.56
CA PHE A 122 -3.14 -10.46 3.81
C PHE A 122 -3.53 -11.72 4.61
N ASN A 123 -2.91 -12.85 4.30
CA ASN A 123 -3.02 -14.06 5.13
C ASN A 123 -2.03 -14.03 6.32
N HIS A 124 -2.05 -15.11 7.10
CA HIS A 124 -1.15 -15.33 8.24
C HIS A 124 0.35 -15.33 7.91
N ASN A 125 0.74 -15.54 6.65
CA ASN A 125 2.13 -15.47 6.17
C ASN A 125 2.52 -14.06 5.68
N GLY A 126 1.61 -13.09 5.74
CA GLY A 126 1.82 -11.76 5.19
C GLY A 126 1.75 -11.71 3.66
N GLU A 127 1.14 -12.70 3.02
CA GLU A 127 0.97 -12.76 1.56
C GLU A 127 -0.38 -12.16 1.17
N LEU A 128 -0.43 -11.45 0.04
CA LEU A 128 -1.65 -10.85 -0.49
C LEU A 128 -2.68 -11.93 -0.88
N THR A 129 -3.93 -11.75 -0.48
CA THR A 129 -5.06 -12.63 -0.78
C THR A 129 -6.34 -11.84 -1.00
N GLY A 130 -7.46 -12.57 -1.19
CA GLY A 130 -8.78 -11.98 -1.34
C GLY A 130 -9.08 -11.51 -2.76
N GLU A 131 -10.24 -10.87 -2.88
CA GLU A 131 -10.73 -10.32 -4.14
C GLU A 131 -9.97 -9.06 -4.52
N ASP A 132 -10.02 -8.75 -5.82
CA ASP A 132 -9.50 -7.50 -6.35
C ASP A 132 -10.43 -6.35 -5.97
N ILE A 133 -9.82 -5.22 -5.59
CA ILE A 133 -10.51 -3.99 -5.19
C ILE A 133 -9.94 -2.75 -5.88
N GLU A 134 -10.68 -1.67 -5.75
CA GLU A 134 -10.34 -0.34 -6.21
C GLU A 134 -10.11 0.64 -5.05
N TYR A 135 -9.18 1.57 -5.23
CA TYR A 135 -9.04 2.77 -4.40
C TYR A 135 -9.54 3.99 -5.15
N ILE A 136 -10.21 4.90 -4.44
CA ILE A 136 -10.51 6.25 -4.92
C ILE A 136 -9.61 7.21 -4.15
N ILE A 137 -8.70 7.87 -4.87
CA ILE A 137 -7.71 8.76 -4.28
C ILE A 137 -8.04 10.19 -4.69
N PRO A 138 -8.41 11.07 -3.74
CA PRO A 138 -8.66 12.49 -4.02
C PRO A 138 -7.45 13.14 -4.67
N ALA A 139 -7.70 14.02 -5.63
CA ALA A 139 -6.65 14.78 -6.30
C ALA A 139 -7.05 16.26 -6.44
N THR A 140 -6.06 17.14 -6.48
CA THR A 140 -6.28 18.57 -6.63
C THR A 140 -5.38 19.15 -7.70
N MET A 141 -5.81 20.24 -8.34
CA MET A 141 -4.94 20.97 -9.26
C MET A 141 -4.04 21.92 -8.49
N ASN A 142 -2.72 21.81 -8.69
CA ASN A 142 -1.75 22.72 -8.09
C ASN A 142 -1.56 24.00 -8.93
N ASP A 143 -0.80 24.96 -8.41
CA ASP A 143 -0.55 26.26 -9.06
C ASP A 143 0.04 26.13 -10.47
N LYS A 144 0.87 25.10 -10.68
CA LYS A 144 1.49 24.77 -11.98
C LYS A 144 0.51 24.15 -12.98
N GLY A 145 -0.73 23.90 -12.59
CA GLY A 145 -1.76 23.31 -13.44
C GLY A 145 -1.68 21.80 -13.60
N ASN A 146 -0.97 21.13 -12.68
CA ASN A 146 -0.91 19.66 -12.63
C ASN A 146 -1.94 19.15 -11.64
N VAL A 147 -2.58 18.03 -11.95
CA VAL A 147 -3.44 17.32 -11.01
C VAL A 147 -2.57 16.39 -10.17
N VAL A 148 -2.57 16.58 -8.86
CA VAL A 148 -1.72 15.86 -7.91
C VAL A 148 -2.57 15.18 -6.84
N ALA A 149 -2.17 13.98 -6.45
CA ALA A 149 -2.67 13.32 -5.24
C ALA A 149 -1.55 13.29 -4.20
N ASP A 150 -1.93 13.38 -2.92
CA ASP A 150 -0.99 13.21 -1.82
C ASP A 150 -0.40 11.80 -1.81
N ASN A 151 0.78 11.66 -1.22
CA ASN A 151 1.40 10.36 -1.02
C ASN A 151 0.49 9.50 -0.12
N THR A 152 -0.01 8.40 -0.67
CA THR A 152 -0.95 7.51 0.01
C THR A 152 -0.43 6.10 0.10
N THR A 153 -0.85 5.39 1.13
CA THR A 153 -0.67 3.95 1.30
C THR A 153 -1.74 3.17 0.55
N ILE A 154 -1.35 2.09 -0.12
CA ILE A 154 -2.23 1.07 -0.68
C ILE A 154 -1.58 -0.31 -0.56
N LEU A 155 -2.35 -1.38 -0.76
CA LEU A 155 -1.75 -2.72 -0.83
C LEU A 155 -0.91 -2.88 -2.11
N PRO A 156 0.25 -3.54 -2.03
CA PRO A 156 1.09 -3.81 -3.19
C PRO A 156 0.36 -4.64 -4.23
N ALA A 157 0.73 -4.46 -5.49
CA ALA A 157 0.11 -5.14 -6.61
C ALA A 157 0.95 -4.97 -7.88
N SER A 158 0.77 -5.92 -8.80
CA SER A 158 1.31 -5.87 -10.15
C SER A 158 0.18 -5.91 -11.17
N ASP A 159 0.45 -5.39 -12.37
CA ASP A 159 -0.54 -5.29 -13.45
C ASP A 159 -1.79 -4.46 -13.05
N ILE A 160 -1.57 -3.40 -12.28
CA ILE A 160 -2.65 -2.47 -11.88
C ILE A 160 -2.99 -1.49 -12.98
N THR A 161 -4.23 -1.01 -12.94
CA THR A 161 -4.71 0.07 -13.81
C THR A 161 -4.89 1.34 -12.99
N ILE A 162 -4.36 2.46 -13.47
CA ILE A 162 -4.54 3.78 -12.87
C ILE A 162 -5.33 4.65 -13.84
N GLU A 163 -6.44 5.21 -13.36
CA GLU A 163 -7.32 6.08 -14.13
C GLU A 163 -7.44 7.45 -13.45
N LEU A 164 -7.48 8.52 -14.24
CA LEU A 164 -7.83 9.86 -13.74
C LEU A 164 -9.22 10.22 -14.21
N TYR A 165 -10.05 10.70 -13.29
CA TYR A 165 -11.39 11.20 -13.55
C TYR A 165 -11.47 12.70 -13.29
N LYS A 166 -12.34 13.36 -14.06
CA LYS A 166 -12.80 14.73 -13.84
C LYS A 166 -14.32 14.72 -13.90
N ASP A 167 -14.99 15.15 -12.83
CA ASP A 167 -16.46 15.21 -12.76
C ASP A 167 -17.11 13.90 -13.24
N ASP A 168 -16.63 12.77 -12.69
CA ASP A 168 -17.04 11.39 -13.03
C ASP A 168 -16.76 10.92 -14.46
N LYS A 169 -16.13 11.75 -15.30
CA LYS A 169 -15.65 11.37 -16.62
C LYS A 169 -14.18 10.97 -16.58
N MET A 170 -13.88 9.76 -17.01
CA MET A 170 -12.50 9.30 -17.19
C MET A 170 -11.81 10.14 -18.28
N ILE A 171 -10.64 10.70 -17.96
CA ILE A 171 -9.83 11.50 -18.89
C ILE A 171 -8.45 10.89 -19.17
N LEU A 172 -8.01 9.92 -18.35
CA LEU A 172 -6.78 9.17 -18.56
C LEU A 172 -6.94 7.74 -18.03
N SER A 173 -6.32 6.78 -18.71
CA SER A 173 -6.10 5.42 -18.22
C SER A 173 -4.68 4.98 -18.56
N SER A 174 -3.97 4.41 -17.59
CA SER A 174 -2.59 3.93 -17.75
C SER A 174 -2.47 2.85 -18.83
N GLU A 175 -3.52 2.06 -19.05
CA GLU A 175 -3.57 1.02 -20.11
C GLU A 175 -3.34 1.60 -21.51
N ASN A 176 -3.63 2.88 -21.72
CA ASN A 176 -3.46 3.57 -23.01
C ASN A 176 -2.21 4.45 -23.06
N VAL A 177 -1.37 4.41 -22.01
CA VAL A 177 -0.18 5.24 -21.87
C VAL A 177 1.05 4.36 -22.07
N LYS A 178 1.89 4.73 -23.03
CA LYS A 178 3.11 3.98 -23.35
C LYS A 178 4.02 3.87 -22.12
N ASN A 179 4.53 2.65 -21.88
CA ASN A 179 5.38 2.25 -20.75
C ASN A 179 4.67 2.17 -19.39
N LEU A 180 3.36 2.40 -19.32
CA LEU A 180 2.54 2.26 -18.11
C LEU A 180 1.32 1.35 -18.36
N GLU A 181 1.37 0.53 -19.40
CA GLU A 181 0.31 -0.43 -19.74
C GLU A 181 0.13 -1.48 -18.63
N LYS A 182 1.21 -1.78 -17.90
CA LYS A 182 1.25 -2.65 -16.73
C LYS A 182 2.03 -1.98 -15.62
N VAL A 183 1.33 -1.42 -14.65
CA VAL A 183 1.97 -0.77 -13.50
C VAL A 183 2.16 -1.78 -12.39
N SER A 184 3.31 -1.70 -11.71
CA SER A 184 3.57 -2.43 -10.48
C SER A 184 3.95 -1.45 -9.38
N ILE A 185 3.43 -1.71 -8.19
CA ILE A 185 3.71 -0.98 -6.95
C ILE A 185 4.18 -2.01 -5.93
N ASN A 186 5.41 -1.85 -5.45
CA ASN A 186 6.04 -2.89 -4.66
C ASN A 186 5.87 -2.62 -3.17
N GLU A 187 5.85 -3.72 -2.42
CA GLU A 187 5.83 -3.71 -0.98
C GLU A 187 7.01 -2.91 -0.40
N GLY A 188 6.74 -2.04 0.58
CA GLY A 188 7.81 -1.32 1.27
C GLY A 188 8.49 -0.21 0.46
N GLU A 189 7.97 0.11 -0.73
CA GLU A 189 8.54 1.14 -1.62
C GLU A 189 7.59 2.34 -1.81
N LEU A 190 8.15 3.46 -2.26
CA LEU A 190 7.45 4.61 -2.79
C LEU A 190 7.52 4.57 -4.33
N SER A 191 6.36 4.58 -4.98
CA SER A 191 6.22 4.74 -6.42
C SER A 191 5.62 6.11 -6.75
N GLU A 192 6.37 6.98 -7.41
CA GLU A 192 5.85 8.20 -7.99
C GLU A 192 5.54 7.97 -9.47
N LEU A 193 4.27 8.12 -9.84
CA LEU A 193 3.83 8.03 -11.23
C LEU A 193 3.49 9.41 -11.75
N THR A 194 4.11 9.75 -12.87
CA THR A 194 3.83 10.97 -13.61
C THR A 194 3.25 10.63 -14.97
N PHE A 195 2.08 11.18 -15.25
CA PHE A 195 1.43 11.16 -16.55
C PHE A 195 1.54 12.53 -17.22
N ASP A 196 1.65 12.56 -18.53
CA ASP A 196 1.51 13.76 -19.37
C ASP A 196 0.34 13.53 -20.34
N LEU A 197 -0.81 14.10 -19.99
CA LEU A 197 -2.04 13.94 -20.75
C LEU A 197 -1.90 14.52 -22.18
N SER A 198 -1.10 15.57 -22.34
CA SER A 198 -0.94 16.24 -23.64
C SER A 198 -0.05 15.49 -24.61
N LYS A 199 0.79 14.58 -24.11
CA LYS A 199 1.71 13.76 -24.92
C LYS A 199 1.31 12.29 -24.97
N ASN A 200 0.29 11.89 -24.22
CA ASN A 200 -0.09 10.50 -23.99
C ASN A 200 1.12 9.64 -23.56
N SER A 201 1.87 10.11 -22.57
CA SER A 201 3.08 9.45 -22.07
C SER A 201 3.11 9.45 -20.56
N GLY A 202 3.86 8.54 -19.95
CA GLY A 202 4.11 8.58 -18.52
C GLY A 202 5.39 7.88 -18.13
N ASN A 203 5.73 8.02 -16.85
CA ASN A 203 6.87 7.38 -16.23
C ASN A 203 6.56 7.04 -14.78
N ILE A 204 7.29 6.05 -14.26
CA ILE A 204 7.29 5.67 -12.85
C ILE A 204 8.72 5.83 -12.31
N VAL A 205 8.83 6.39 -11.10
CA VAL A 205 10.08 6.45 -10.33
C VAL A 205 9.84 5.72 -9.02
N VAL A 206 10.75 4.82 -8.67
CA VAL A 206 10.65 3.97 -7.49
C VAL A 206 11.80 4.31 -6.53
N ALA A 207 11.48 4.42 -5.25
CA ALA A 207 12.44 4.68 -4.19
C ALA A 207 12.11 3.90 -2.92
N ASP A 208 13.10 3.71 -2.06
CA ASP A 208 12.91 3.11 -0.72
C ASP A 208 11.92 3.94 0.11
N TRP A 209 11.15 3.27 0.97
CA TRP A 209 10.28 3.95 1.93
C TRP A 209 11.05 4.98 2.79
N GLY A 210 10.41 6.13 3.00
CA GLY A 210 10.99 7.28 3.72
C GLY A 210 11.91 8.16 2.87
N THR A 211 12.12 7.83 1.60
CA THR A 211 12.86 8.67 0.64
C THR A 211 11.96 9.76 0.07
N VAL A 212 12.47 10.98 -0.03
CA VAL A 212 11.80 12.08 -0.76
C VAL A 212 12.29 12.08 -2.21
N ILE A 213 11.37 11.92 -3.15
CA ILE A 213 11.65 12.08 -4.58
C ILE A 213 11.57 13.56 -4.92
N VAL A 214 12.64 14.12 -5.49
CA VAL A 214 12.71 15.52 -5.92
C VAL A 214 13.01 15.58 -7.41
N ASN A 215 12.07 16.09 -8.20
CA ASN A 215 12.26 16.31 -9.62
C ASN A 215 12.89 17.70 -9.86
N VAL A 216 14.18 17.73 -10.24
CA VAL A 216 14.90 18.95 -10.63
C VAL A 216 14.89 19.09 -12.15
N THR A 217 14.50 20.26 -12.66
CA THR A 217 14.57 20.60 -14.09
C THR A 217 15.51 21.78 -14.27
N VAL A 218 16.48 21.66 -15.18
CA VAL A 218 17.30 22.79 -15.62
C VAL A 218 16.54 23.51 -16.73
N GLY A 219 16.33 24.81 -16.56
CA GLY A 219 15.71 25.69 -17.56
C GLY A 219 16.71 26.24 -18.55
#